data_AF-A0A7C7KRK8-F1
#
_entry.id   AF-A0A7C7KRK8-F1
#
_cell.length_a   1.000
_cell.length_b   1.000
_cell.length_c   1.000
_cell.angle_alpha   90.00
_cell.angle_beta   90.00
_cell.angle_gamma   90.00
#
_symmetry.space_group_name_H-M   'P 1'
#
loop_
_entity.id
_entity.type
_entity.pdbx_description
1 polymer ?
#
loop_
_entity_poly.entity_id
_entity_poly.type
_entity_poly.pdbx_seq_one_letter_code
_entity_poly.pdbx_strand_id
1 'polypeptide(L)'
;MEASRRDFLGVALGGMGVVGAFGVLYPMVKTLSPSAASSTEAKVEIDITKVPELGIRVKSWRGKPLFVLKLPKDLNVESYNAKEDSVNEMGKLNYELLGKQEVFALIGV
;
A
#
# COMPACT_ATOMS: atom_id res chain seq x y z
N MET A 1 -37.76 35.31 -24.17
CA MET A 1 -37.94 35.10 -22.72
C MET A 1 -37.67 36.43 -22.05
N GLU A 2 -38.70 37.15 -21.62
CA GLU A 2 -38.48 38.31 -20.74
C GLU A 2 -38.03 37.79 -19.37
N ALA A 3 -36.83 38.16 -18.96
CA ALA A 3 -36.34 37.82 -17.63
C ALA A 3 -37.05 38.71 -16.60
N SER A 4 -38.06 38.16 -15.93
CA SER A 4 -38.66 38.84 -14.78
C SER A 4 -37.62 38.94 -13.66
N ARG A 5 -37.63 40.03 -12.89
CA ARG A 5 -36.73 40.21 -11.71
C ARG A 5 -36.79 39.00 -10.77
N ARG A 6 -37.97 38.36 -10.66
CA ARG A 6 -38.18 37.15 -9.88
C ARG A 6 -37.40 35.95 -10.43
N ASP A 7 -37.37 35.78 -11.74
CA ASP A 7 -36.69 34.65 -12.38
C ASP A 7 -35.18 34.84 -12.31
N PHE A 8 -34.69 36.07 -12.44
CA PHE A 8 -33.29 36.42 -12.16
C PHE A 8 -32.90 36.09 -10.72
N LEU A 9 -33.70 36.54 -9.74
CA LEU A 9 -33.44 36.24 -8.32
C LEU A 9 -33.53 34.74 -8.02
N GLY A 10 -34.45 34.01 -8.63
CA GLY A 10 -34.58 32.56 -8.48
C GLY A 10 -33.37 31.81 -9.01
N VAL A 11 -32.87 32.18 -10.20
CA VAL A 11 -31.68 31.57 -10.79
C VAL A 11 -30.41 31.93 -10.02
N ALA A 12 -30.27 33.20 -9.61
CA ALA A 12 -29.12 33.66 -8.84
C ALA A 12 -29.05 32.98 -7.46
N LEU A 13 -30.17 32.93 -6.74
CA LEU A 13 -30.26 32.27 -5.43
C LEU A 13 -30.08 30.76 -5.55
N GLY A 14 -30.69 30.12 -6.56
CA GLY A 14 -30.54 28.70 -6.82
C GLY A 14 -29.10 28.33 -7.17
N GLY A 15 -28.44 29.11 -8.04
CA GLY A 15 -27.03 28.90 -8.39
C GLY A 15 -26.09 29.04 -7.19
N MET A 16 -26.25 30.11 -6.39
CA MET A 16 -25.47 30.28 -5.15
C MET A 16 -25.74 29.18 -4.14
N GLY A 17 -26.99 28.74 -3.99
CA GLY A 17 -27.37 27.65 -3.10
C GLY A 17 -26.70 26.32 -3.46
N VAL A 18 -26.65 25.99 -4.75
CA VAL A 18 -25.95 24.78 -5.24
C VAL A 18 -24.46 24.86 -4.94
N VAL A 19 -23.80 25.97 -5.27
CA VAL A 19 -22.36 26.17 -5.02
C VAL A 19 -22.05 26.08 -3.52
N GLY A 20 -22.87 26.71 -2.66
CA GLY A 20 -22.74 26.62 -1.21
C GLY A 20 -22.89 25.20 -0.67
N ALA A 21 -23.88 24.45 -1.16
CA ALA A 21 -24.10 23.07 -0.77
C ALA A 21 -22.90 22.17 -1.15
N PHE A 22 -22.39 22.30 -2.38
CA PHE A 22 -21.17 21.59 -2.80
C PHE A 22 -19.94 22.02 -1.98
N GLY A 23 -19.83 23.30 -1.66
CA GLY A 23 -18.73 23.85 -0.85
C GLY A 23 -18.63 23.26 0.56
N VAL A 24 -19.75 22.83 1.15
CA VAL A 24 -19.79 22.17 2.47
C VAL A 24 -19.72 20.64 2.35
N LEU A 25 -20.44 20.05 1.40
CA LEU A 25 -20.49 18.59 1.24
C LEU A 25 -19.15 18.02 0.76
N TYR A 26 -18.45 18.72 -0.15
CA TYR A 26 -17.16 18.27 -0.67
C TYR A 26 -16.09 18.06 0.43
N PRO A 27 -15.80 19.03 1.32
CA PRO A 27 -14.85 18.80 2.39
C PRO A 27 -15.33 17.73 3.39
N MET A 28 -16.63 17.62 3.66
CA MET A 28 -17.17 16.55 4.52
C MET A 28 -16.94 15.15 3.94
N VAL A 29 -17.02 14.98 2.61
CA VAL A 29 -16.65 13.70 1.97
C VAL A 29 -15.14 13.52 1.96
N LYS A 30 -14.39 14.59 1.73
CA LYS A 30 -12.92 14.55 1.68
C LYS A 30 -12.30 14.21 3.04
N THR A 31 -12.94 14.56 4.16
CA THR A 31 -12.46 14.17 5.50
C THR A 31 -12.60 12.68 5.80
N LEU A 32 -13.48 11.98 5.07
CA LEU A 32 -13.61 10.52 5.14
C LEU A 32 -12.53 9.79 4.33
N SER A 33 -11.82 10.51 3.44
CA SER A 33 -10.67 9.95 2.73
C SER A 33 -9.46 9.85 3.67
N PRO A 34 -8.63 8.78 3.55
CA PRO A 34 -7.46 8.61 4.39
C PRO A 34 -6.53 9.82 4.27
N SER A 35 -6.09 10.34 5.42
CA SER A 35 -5.30 11.57 5.49
C SER A 35 -3.95 11.39 4.80
N ALA A 36 -3.40 12.48 4.24
CA ALA A 36 -2.09 12.48 3.58
C ALA A 36 -0.95 11.92 4.45
N ALA A 37 -1.07 12.02 5.79
CA ALA A 37 -0.13 11.41 6.74
C ALA A 37 -0.07 9.87 6.60
N SER A 38 -1.21 9.22 6.37
CA SER A 38 -1.28 7.77 6.14
C SER A 38 -0.67 7.32 4.80
N SER A 39 -0.65 8.21 3.80
CA SER A 39 -0.06 7.93 2.49
C SER A 39 1.47 8.00 2.51
N THR A 40 2.05 8.84 3.37
CA THR A 40 3.51 8.94 3.53
C THR A 40 4.07 7.77 4.33
N GLU A 41 3.34 7.26 5.32
CA GLU A 41 3.71 6.03 6.06
C GLU A 41 3.59 4.73 5.24
N ALA A 42 3.12 4.80 3.99
CA ALA A 42 3.01 3.61 3.15
C ALA A 42 4.37 3.04 2.75
N LYS A 43 5.43 3.87 2.70
CA LYS A 43 6.77 3.44 2.30
C LYS A 43 7.67 3.24 3.51
N VAL A 44 8.21 2.03 3.65
CA VAL A 44 9.23 1.71 4.64
C VAL A 44 10.55 1.53 3.92
N GLU A 45 11.44 2.51 4.08
CA GLU A 45 12.82 2.37 3.64
C GLU A 45 13.58 1.53 4.68
N ILE A 46 14.20 0.45 4.22
CA ILE A 46 15.01 -0.45 5.03
C ILE A 46 16.38 -0.53 4.39
N ASP A 47 17.38 -0.09 5.14
CA ASP A 47 18.77 -0.20 4.74
C ASP A 47 19.24 -1.67 4.87
N ILE A 48 19.35 -2.32 3.72
CA ILE A 48 19.75 -3.73 3.56
C ILE A 48 21.26 -3.97 3.75
N THR A 49 22.07 -2.90 3.84
CA THR A 49 23.53 -3.02 4.05
C THR A 49 23.88 -3.50 5.45
N LYS A 50 23.02 -3.23 6.44
CA LYS A 50 23.19 -3.59 7.86
C LYS A 50 22.59 -4.94 8.25
N VAL A 51 22.07 -5.69 7.28
CA VAL A 51 21.48 -7.01 7.50
C VAL A 51 22.54 -8.06 7.15
N PRO A 52 22.93 -8.93 8.11
CA PRO A 52 23.82 -10.04 7.82
C PRO A 52 23.14 -11.03 6.85
N GLU A 53 23.94 -11.73 6.06
CA GLU A 53 23.44 -12.78 5.16
C GLU A 53 22.74 -13.87 5.98
N LEU A 54 21.61 -14.38 5.50
CA LEU A 54 20.68 -15.26 6.23
C LEU A 54 20.07 -14.63 7.51
N GLY A 55 20.25 -13.33 7.72
CA GLY A 55 19.65 -12.59 8.83
C GLY A 55 18.21 -12.16 8.54
N ILE A 56 17.36 -12.25 9.57
CA ILE A 56 15.98 -11.75 9.55
C ILE A 56 15.90 -10.45 10.34
N ARG A 57 15.35 -9.39 9.71
CA ARG A 57 14.96 -8.15 10.39
C ARG A 57 13.45 -8.06 10.44
N VAL A 58 12.90 -7.86 11.63
CA VAL A 58 11.47 -7.62 11.83
C VAL A 58 11.25 -6.13 12.06
N LYS A 59 10.39 -5.51 11.25
CA LYS A 59 9.96 -4.12 11.42
C LYS A 59 8.43 -4.06 11.40
N SER A 60 7.82 -3.19 12.20
CA SER A 60 6.38 -2.96 12.11
C SER A 60 6.05 -2.13 10.85
N TRP A 61 5.10 -2.59 10.06
CA TRP A 61 4.55 -1.87 8.91
C TRP A 61 3.02 -1.94 8.90
N ARG A 62 2.35 -0.78 8.98
CA ARG A 62 0.87 -0.68 9.02
C ARG A 62 0.21 -1.60 10.05
N GLY A 63 0.84 -1.75 11.23
CA GLY A 63 0.34 -2.62 12.30
C GLY A 63 0.61 -4.11 12.10
N LYS A 64 1.26 -4.51 11.00
CA LYS A 64 1.65 -5.89 10.70
C LYS A 64 3.19 -6.06 10.77
N PRO A 65 3.70 -7.23 11.19
CA PRO A 65 5.13 -7.48 11.17
C PRO A 65 5.62 -7.68 9.71
N LEU A 66 6.61 -6.90 9.30
CA LEU A 66 7.34 -7.05 8.05
C LEU A 66 8.68 -7.74 8.35
N PHE A 67 8.89 -8.92 7.76
CA PHE A 67 10.12 -9.69 7.86
C PHE A 67 10.95 -9.44 6.61
N VAL A 68 12.16 -8.91 6.76
CA VAL A 68 13.12 -8.77 5.68
C VAL A 68 14.24 -9.79 5.86
N LEU A 69 14.42 -10.64 4.87
CA LEU A 69 15.47 -11.65 4.79
C LEU A 69 16.46 -11.27 3.68
N LYS A 70 17.75 -11.28 3.99
CA LYS A 70 18.81 -11.15 3.00
C LYS A 70 19.36 -12.53 2.65
N LEU A 71 19.27 -12.92 1.38
CA LEU A 71 19.79 -14.18 0.87
C LEU A 71 21.28 -14.00 0.50
N PRO A 72 22.14 -15.01 0.74
CA PRO A 72 23.50 -15.00 0.24
C PRO A 72 23.49 -15.05 -1.29
N LYS A 73 24.48 -14.40 -1.93
CA LYS A 73 24.59 -14.35 -3.40
C LYS A 73 24.84 -15.71 -4.04
N ASP A 74 25.49 -16.60 -3.29
CA ASP A 74 25.83 -17.96 -3.70
C ASP A 74 24.88 -18.99 -3.08
N LEU A 75 23.57 -18.72 -3.09
CA LEU A 75 22.58 -19.65 -2.56
C LEU A 75 22.55 -20.95 -3.37
N ASN A 76 23.27 -21.97 -2.90
CA ASN A 76 23.19 -23.31 -3.45
C ASN A 76 21.95 -24.05 -2.88
N VAL A 77 20.89 -24.08 -3.69
CA VAL A 77 19.61 -24.73 -3.39
C VAL A 77 19.72 -26.24 -3.11
N GLU A 78 20.70 -26.96 -3.66
CA GLU A 78 20.89 -28.39 -3.39
C GLU A 78 21.41 -28.68 -1.97
N SER A 79 22.03 -27.69 -1.32
CA SER A 79 22.54 -27.86 0.05
C SER A 79 21.43 -27.82 1.11
N TYR A 80 20.23 -27.36 0.74
CA TYR A 80 19.07 -27.30 1.62
C TYR A 80 18.12 -28.44 1.26
N ASN A 81 17.95 -29.43 2.15
CA ASN A 81 16.98 -30.52 2.01
C ASN A 81 15.54 -29.99 2.11
N ALA A 82 15.05 -29.35 1.06
CA ALA A 82 13.66 -28.96 0.93
C ALA A 82 12.83 -30.23 0.67
N LYS A 83 11.77 -30.43 1.45
CA LYS A 83 10.84 -31.53 1.18
C LYS A 83 10.05 -31.21 -0.09
N GLU A 84 9.90 -32.19 -0.97
CA GLU A 84 9.12 -32.08 -2.22
C GLU A 84 7.63 -31.80 -1.97
N ASP A 85 7.12 -32.06 -0.77
CA ASP A 85 5.74 -31.77 -0.34
C ASP A 85 5.47 -30.27 -0.12
N SER A 86 6.50 -29.42 -0.12
CA SER A 86 6.43 -28.00 0.24
C SER A 86 6.14 -27.10 -0.95
N VAL A 87 5.15 -27.48 -1.77
CA VAL A 87 4.71 -26.74 -2.95
C VAL A 87 3.69 -25.64 -2.58
N ASN A 88 3.72 -24.53 -3.30
CA ASN A 88 2.72 -23.48 -3.19
C ASN A 88 1.42 -23.86 -3.91
N GLU A 89 0.41 -22.99 -3.82
CA GLU A 89 -0.88 -23.15 -4.50
C GLU A 89 -0.76 -23.29 -6.03
N MET A 90 0.38 -22.91 -6.62
CA MET A 90 0.70 -23.07 -8.04
C MET A 90 1.43 -24.39 -8.36
N GLY A 91 1.59 -25.29 -7.40
CA GLY A 91 2.29 -26.57 -7.56
C GLY A 91 3.81 -26.43 -7.77
N LYS A 92 4.38 -25.26 -7.47
CA LYS A 92 5.81 -24.98 -7.56
C LYS A 92 6.43 -24.90 -6.19
N LEU A 93 7.72 -25.19 -6.09
CA LEU A 93 8.39 -25.12 -4.81
C LEU A 93 8.74 -23.68 -4.49
N ASN A 94 8.49 -23.25 -3.24
CA ASN A 94 8.68 -21.86 -2.83
C ASN A 94 10.11 -21.36 -3.06
N TYR A 95 11.11 -22.27 -3.03
CA TYR A 95 12.52 -21.94 -3.25
C TYR A 95 12.83 -21.52 -4.70
N GLU A 96 12.06 -21.96 -5.69
CA GLU A 96 12.24 -21.55 -7.09
C GLU A 96 11.99 -20.05 -7.28
N LEU A 97 11.17 -19.47 -6.41
CA LEU A 97 10.90 -18.03 -6.37
C LEU A 97 12.06 -17.24 -5.75
N LEU A 98 12.92 -17.90 -4.96
CA LEU A 98 14.00 -17.28 -4.21
C LEU A 98 15.32 -17.23 -4.99
N GLY A 99 15.56 -18.17 -5.92
CA GLY A 99 16.83 -18.31 -6.63
C GLY A 99 17.26 -17.13 -7.53
N LYS A 100 16.42 -16.09 -7.67
CA LYS A 100 16.72 -14.89 -8.48
C LYS A 100 16.78 -13.59 -7.67
N GLN A 101 16.58 -13.63 -6.35
CA GLN A 101 16.46 -12.44 -5.53
C GLN A 101 17.47 -12.43 -4.38
N GLU A 102 18.14 -11.30 -4.18
CA GLU A 102 19.09 -11.13 -3.05
C GLU A 102 18.39 -10.72 -1.74
N VAL A 103 17.17 -10.19 -1.82
CA VAL A 103 16.40 -9.71 -0.67
C VAL A 103 14.94 -10.12 -0.82
N PHE A 104 14.35 -10.61 0.26
CA PHE A 104 12.94 -10.98 0.33
C PHE A 104 12.23 -10.29 1.49
N ALA A 105 10.98 -9.91 1.29
CA ALA A 105 10.14 -9.28 2.30
C ALA A 105 8.83 -10.05 2.45
N LEU A 106 8.54 -10.54 3.66
CA LEU A 106 7.27 -11.17 4.03
C LEU A 106 6.47 -10.23 4.90
N ILE A 107 5.19 -10.09 4.58
CA ILE A 107 4.23 -9.41 5.43
C ILE A 107 3.49 -10.48 6.22
N GLY A 108 3.67 -10.52 7.54
CA GLY A 108 2.85 -11.36 8.40
C GLY A 108 1.42 -10.84 8.38
N VAL A 109 0.46 -11.73 8.08
CA VAL A 109 -0.97 -11.40 8.07
C VAL A 109 -1.58 -11.50 9.45
#